data_AF-A0AAN8MKL1-F1
#
_entry.id   AF-A0AAN8MKL1-F1
#
_cell.length_a   1.000
_cell.length_b   1.000
_cell.length_c   1.000
_cell.angle_alpha   90.00
_cell.angle_beta   90.00
_cell.angle_gamma   90.00
#
_symmetry.space_group_name_H-M   'P 1'
#
loop_
_entity.id
_entity.type
_entity.pdbx_description
1 polymer ?
#
loop_
_entity_poly.entity_id
_entity_poly.type
_entity_poly.pdbx_seq_one_letter_code
_entity_poly.pdbx_strand_id
1 'polypeptide(L)'
;MSCWGCVLAAGCCFSTGAAGSRSVSSSCWGSRGARWCVPGPTGPTGPSFRAMPKLEELQTGLGSTESLQQRHQAWTGIYKDSRCRMETCFDFTRCRRRGRDGFRVYVYPSEKGERLSESYRKILTSIGESRYYTTDPREACLFVLGIDTLDRDQLSGQFVPNLDDRIKGYPLWNEGRNHLIFNLYSGTWPNYTEDLGFNIGQAILAKASINTEHFRPGFDVSIPLFSKEHPLKGGERGWLVRNTVPPRRKYLLMFKGKRYLTGIGSDTRNALHHIHNGKDIVSLTTCRHGKDWEKHKDARCDHDNLEYER
;
A
#
# COMPACT_ATOMS: atom_id res chain seq x y z
N MET A 1 -19.52 9.32 2.48
CA MET A 1 -19.81 7.89 2.22
C MET A 1 -18.69 7.10 2.85
N SER A 2 -19.03 6.33 3.88
CA SER A 2 -18.10 5.80 4.87
C SER A 2 -17.41 4.52 4.36
N CYS A 3 -16.08 4.54 4.24
CA CYS A 3 -15.29 3.33 4.01
C CYS A 3 -15.31 2.47 5.27
N TRP A 4 -15.82 1.25 5.15
CA TRP A 4 -15.64 0.21 6.16
C TRP A 4 -14.26 -0.41 5.96
N GLY A 5 -13.34 -0.08 6.87
CA GLY A 5 -12.09 -0.81 7.04
C GLY A 5 -12.32 -2.01 7.96
N CYS A 6 -11.95 -3.20 7.52
CA CYS A 6 -11.74 -4.34 8.42
C CYS A 6 -10.24 -4.51 8.63
N VAL A 7 -9.77 -4.09 9.81
CA VAL A 7 -8.52 -4.54 10.41
C VAL A 7 -8.91 -5.53 11.50
N LEU A 8 -8.36 -6.74 11.45
CA LEU A 8 -8.23 -7.59 12.63
C LEU A 8 -6.79 -8.10 12.69
N ALA A 9 -6.01 -7.43 13.54
CA ALA A 9 -4.76 -7.95 14.05
C ALA A 9 -5.08 -9.08 15.04
N ALA A 10 -4.48 -10.26 14.86
CA ALA A 10 -4.53 -11.33 15.85
C ALA A 10 -3.09 -11.77 16.16
N GLY A 11 -2.53 -11.17 17.20
CA GLY A 11 -1.43 -11.72 17.96
C GLY A 11 -1.96 -12.14 19.34
N CYS A 12 -2.14 -13.44 19.56
CA CYS A 12 -2.31 -13.99 20.90
C CYS A 12 -1.39 -15.19 21.06
N CYS A 13 -0.30 -15.01 21.82
CA CYS A 13 0.43 -16.10 22.44
C CYS A 13 -0.45 -16.69 23.56
N PHE A 14 -0.70 -18.00 23.51
CA PHE A 14 -1.25 -18.74 24.64
C PHE A 14 -0.14 -19.02 25.66
N SER A 15 -0.34 -18.59 26.91
CA SER A 15 0.36 -19.13 28.07
C SER A 15 -0.65 -19.87 28.95
N THR A 16 -0.36 -21.15 29.21
CA THR A 16 -1.12 -22.05 30.06
C THR A 16 -1.04 -21.63 31.53
N GLY A 17 -2.20 -21.50 32.19
CA GLY A 17 -2.30 -21.22 33.63
C GLY A 17 -3.63 -21.74 34.20
N ALA A 18 -3.55 -22.35 35.37
CA ALA A 18 -4.49 -23.31 35.94
C ALA A 18 -5.80 -22.74 36.54
N ALA A 19 -6.70 -23.67 36.88
CA ALA A 19 -8.09 -23.54 37.28
C ALA A 19 -8.40 -22.70 38.54
N GLY A 20 -9.63 -22.17 38.60
CA GLY A 20 -10.24 -21.62 39.81
C GLY A 20 -11.70 -21.19 39.58
N SER A 21 -12.64 -22.03 40.02
CA SER A 21 -14.10 -21.89 39.93
C SER A 21 -14.70 -20.70 40.68
N ARG A 22 -15.75 -20.07 40.14
CA ARG A 22 -16.88 -19.49 40.91
C ARG A 22 -18.14 -19.41 40.04
N SER A 23 -19.22 -19.97 40.56
CA SER A 23 -20.57 -20.00 40.00
C SER A 23 -21.31 -18.69 40.24
N VAL A 24 -22.09 -18.23 39.27
CA VAL A 24 -23.20 -17.29 39.49
C VAL A 24 -24.39 -17.72 38.62
N SER A 25 -25.57 -17.68 39.24
CA SER A 25 -26.84 -18.22 38.79
C SER A 25 -27.43 -17.50 37.56
N SER A 26 -28.06 -18.27 36.68
CA SER A 26 -28.89 -17.77 35.59
C SER A 26 -30.37 -17.90 35.96
N SER A 27 -31.15 -16.85 35.70
CA SER A 27 -32.61 -16.95 35.60
C SER A 27 -33.00 -16.63 34.15
N CYS A 28 -33.66 -17.58 33.49
CA CYS A 28 -34.17 -17.48 32.12
C CYS A 28 -35.70 -17.47 32.17
N TRP A 29 -36.34 -16.52 31.50
CA TRP A 29 -37.76 -16.58 31.14
C TRP A 29 -37.91 -16.77 29.61
N GLY A 30 -38.89 -17.57 29.19
CA GLY A 30 -39.16 -18.01 27.79
C GLY A 30 -39.69 -16.89 26.87
N SER A 31 -39.85 -17.07 25.55
CA SER A 31 -40.22 -18.27 24.78
C SER A 31 -39.79 -18.18 23.29
N ARG A 32 -39.30 -19.31 22.75
CA ARG A 32 -39.18 -19.75 21.34
C ARG A 32 -38.74 -18.74 20.25
N GLY A 33 -37.47 -18.88 19.83
CA GLY A 33 -36.97 -18.47 18.50
C GLY A 33 -35.83 -17.45 18.52
N ALA A 34 -34.61 -17.90 18.83
CA ALA A 34 -33.36 -17.13 18.98
C ALA A 34 -33.23 -16.29 20.27
N ARG A 35 -32.41 -16.79 21.20
CA ARG A 35 -32.04 -16.16 22.48
C ARG A 35 -30.87 -15.19 22.24
N TRP A 36 -31.09 -13.90 22.41
CA TRP A 36 -30.01 -12.90 22.48
C TRP A 36 -29.81 -12.51 23.95
N CYS A 37 -28.68 -12.89 24.53
CA CYS A 37 -28.27 -12.37 25.83
C CYS A 37 -27.63 -10.99 25.61
N VAL A 38 -28.30 -9.93 26.03
CA VAL A 38 -27.73 -8.57 26.11
C VAL A 38 -27.15 -8.41 27.52
N PRO A 39 -25.84 -8.15 27.69
CA PRO A 39 -25.33 -7.70 28.99
C PRO A 39 -25.92 -6.31 29.30
N GLY A 40 -26.62 -6.20 30.43
CA GLY A 40 -27.05 -4.90 30.97
C GLY A 40 -25.85 -4.04 31.40
N PRO A 41 -26.07 -2.72 31.57
CA PRO A 41 -24.98 -1.76 31.79
C PRO A 41 -24.39 -1.89 33.19
N THR A 42 -23.13 -2.32 33.28
CA THR A 42 -22.33 -2.16 34.51
C THR A 42 -21.57 -0.83 34.43
N GLY A 43 -21.73 -0.01 35.48
CA GLY A 43 -21.03 1.26 35.69
C GLY A 43 -19.51 1.12 35.89
N PRO A 44 -18.81 2.22 36.19
CA PRO A 44 -17.50 2.52 35.61
C PRO A 44 -16.35 1.89 36.39
N THR A 45 -15.63 0.97 35.74
CA THR A 45 -14.24 0.64 36.06
C THR A 45 -13.45 0.68 34.75
N GLY A 46 -13.01 1.88 34.38
CA GLY A 46 -12.15 2.07 33.22
C GLY A 46 -10.76 1.44 33.42
N PRO A 47 -10.14 0.89 32.37
CA PRO A 47 -8.74 0.50 32.45
C PRO A 47 -7.87 1.76 32.59
N SER A 48 -7.01 1.74 33.61
CA SER A 48 -5.98 2.74 33.86
C SER A 48 -5.17 3.00 32.59
N PHE A 49 -5.08 4.27 32.19
CA PHE A 49 -4.17 4.74 31.15
C PHE A 49 -2.74 4.29 31.52
N ARG A 50 -2.18 3.33 30.79
CA ARG A 50 -0.73 3.10 30.84
C ARG A 50 -0.07 4.34 30.25
N ALA A 51 0.66 5.05 31.10
CA ALA A 51 1.57 6.12 30.72
C ALA A 51 2.56 5.62 29.65
N MET A 52 2.99 6.52 28.77
CA MET A 52 4.04 6.25 27.79
C MET A 52 5.31 5.72 28.48
N PRO A 53 6.03 4.76 27.89
CA PRO A 53 7.28 4.30 28.48
C PRO A 53 8.29 5.46 28.49
N LYS A 54 8.94 5.61 29.64
CA LYS A 54 9.96 6.64 29.87
C LYS A 54 11.19 6.31 29.03
N LEU A 55 11.86 7.35 28.53
CA LEU A 55 12.99 7.33 27.57
C LEU A 55 14.19 6.41 27.97
N GLU A 56 14.21 5.88 29.19
CA GLU A 56 15.29 5.10 29.77
C GLU A 56 15.18 3.58 29.50
N GLU A 57 13.99 3.06 29.14
CA GLU A 57 13.78 1.60 28.96
C GLU A 57 14.00 1.07 27.53
N LEU A 58 14.29 1.93 26.54
CA LEU A 58 14.58 1.53 25.16
C LEU A 58 16.09 1.39 24.85
N GLN A 59 16.95 1.41 25.87
CA GLN A 59 18.42 1.52 25.70
C GLN A 59 19.19 0.19 25.67
N THR A 60 18.54 -0.96 25.61
CA THR A 60 19.25 -2.25 25.58
C THR A 60 19.12 -2.96 24.24
N GLY A 61 20.01 -2.61 23.31
CA GLY A 61 20.37 -3.48 22.19
C GLY A 61 20.59 -2.75 20.87
N LEU A 62 21.83 -2.85 20.38
CA LEU A 62 22.36 -2.45 19.06
C LEU A 62 23.07 -1.09 19.03
N GLY A 63 24.40 -1.17 19.06
CA GLY A 63 25.29 -0.06 18.77
C GLY A 63 25.08 0.45 17.36
N SER A 64 24.67 1.72 17.26
CA SER A 64 24.74 2.52 16.03
C SER A 64 25.26 3.89 16.43
N THR A 65 26.39 4.28 15.86
CA THR A 65 27.02 5.60 16.01
C THR A 65 26.27 6.63 15.17
N GLU A 66 25.00 6.90 15.50
CA GLU A 66 24.23 8.00 14.90
C GLU A 66 24.00 9.09 15.94
N SER A 67 24.37 10.32 15.61
CA SER A 67 24.24 11.47 16.51
C SER A 67 22.77 11.74 16.86
N LEU A 68 22.51 12.22 18.08
CA LEU A 68 21.16 12.59 18.53
C LEU A 68 20.47 13.61 17.62
N GLN A 69 21.24 14.48 16.95
CA GLN A 69 20.74 15.43 15.95
C GLN A 69 20.24 14.73 14.68
N GLN A 70 20.96 13.73 14.16
CA GLN A 70 20.51 12.95 13.00
C GLN A 70 19.23 12.18 13.32
N ARG A 71 19.14 11.59 14.53
CA ARG A 71 17.92 10.90 14.98
C ARG A 71 16.74 11.86 15.12
N HIS A 72 16.94 13.07 15.66
CA HIS A 72 15.90 14.08 15.76
C HIS A 72 15.44 14.60 14.38
N GLN A 73 16.36 14.77 13.43
CA GLN A 73 16.05 15.17 12.05
C GLN A 73 15.29 14.08 11.30
N ALA A 74 15.65 12.82 11.47
CA ALA A 74 14.92 11.68 10.91
C ALA A 74 13.50 11.59 11.49
N TRP A 75 13.35 11.72 12.81
CA TRP A 75 12.04 11.71 13.48
C TRP A 75 11.14 12.89 13.09
N THR A 76 11.70 14.08 12.97
CA THR A 76 10.95 15.27 12.53
C THR A 76 10.58 15.18 11.04
N GLY A 77 11.42 14.59 10.19
CA GLY A 77 11.10 14.25 8.81
C GLY A 77 9.91 13.30 8.71
N ILE A 78 9.97 12.15 9.39
CA ILE A 78 8.90 11.14 9.42
C ILE A 78 7.56 11.74 9.93
N TYR A 79 7.62 12.59 10.96
CA TYR A 79 6.44 13.26 11.51
C TYR A 79 5.90 14.42 10.63
N LYS A 80 6.74 15.01 9.79
CA LYS A 80 6.35 16.00 8.77
C LYS A 80 5.68 15.29 7.58
N ASP A 81 6.22 14.15 7.17
CA ASP A 81 5.79 13.40 5.99
C ASP A 81 4.43 12.71 6.19
N SER A 82 4.20 12.14 7.38
CA SER A 82 2.92 11.50 7.77
C SER A 82 1.73 12.48 7.84
N ARG A 83 1.98 13.78 7.95
CA ARG A 83 0.94 14.83 8.00
C ARG A 83 0.70 15.53 6.66
N CYS A 84 1.34 15.06 5.59
CA CYS A 84 1.15 15.65 4.28
C CYS A 84 -0.28 15.47 3.75
N ARG A 85 -0.84 16.59 3.30
CA ARG A 85 -2.09 16.69 2.56
C ARG A 85 -1.86 17.54 1.31
N MET A 86 -2.81 17.52 0.38
CA MET A 86 -2.69 18.28 -0.86
C MET A 86 -2.52 19.78 -0.58
N GLU A 87 -3.25 20.31 0.38
CA GLU A 87 -3.21 21.72 0.78
C GLU A 87 -1.92 22.12 1.52
N THR A 88 -1.20 21.19 2.14
CA THR A 88 0.00 21.49 2.94
C THR A 88 1.30 21.19 2.19
N CYS A 89 1.38 20.05 1.51
CA CYS A 89 2.61 19.52 0.93
C CYS A 89 2.67 19.62 -0.61
N PHE A 90 1.58 20.02 -1.27
CA PHE A 90 1.54 20.22 -2.72
C PHE A 90 1.33 21.69 -3.07
N ASP A 91 2.15 22.22 -3.98
CA ASP A 91 2.03 23.59 -4.48
C ASP A 91 1.15 23.65 -5.74
N PHE A 92 -0.12 23.99 -5.54
CA PHE A 92 -1.09 24.20 -6.62
C PHE A 92 -0.81 25.42 -7.50
N THR A 93 0.04 26.36 -7.08
CA THR A 93 0.35 27.55 -7.90
C THR A 93 1.09 27.14 -9.18
N ARG A 94 1.93 26.09 -9.13
CA ARG A 94 2.62 25.57 -10.32
C ARG A 94 1.68 25.09 -11.41
N CYS A 95 0.53 24.53 -11.02
CA CYS A 95 -0.44 23.94 -11.93
C CYS A 95 -1.40 24.97 -12.54
N ARG A 96 -1.59 26.12 -11.87
CA ARG A 96 -2.54 27.16 -12.27
C ARG A 96 -1.97 28.18 -13.27
N ARG A 97 -0.65 28.22 -13.48
CA ARG A 97 0.01 29.25 -14.32
C ARG A 97 -0.46 29.30 -15.78
N ARG A 98 -1.16 28.27 -16.28
CA ARG A 98 -1.66 28.22 -17.68
C ARG A 98 -3.15 27.87 -17.81
N GLY A 99 -3.97 28.12 -16.79
CA GLY A 99 -5.41 27.87 -16.89
C GLY A 99 -5.77 26.39 -17.11
N ARG A 100 -6.76 26.08 -17.96
CA ARG A 100 -7.29 24.71 -18.17
C ARG A 100 -6.32 23.74 -18.85
N ASP A 101 -5.26 24.24 -19.51
CA ASP A 101 -4.23 23.42 -20.18
C ASP A 101 -2.94 23.29 -19.34
N GLY A 102 -2.98 23.70 -18.06
CA GLY A 102 -1.79 23.93 -17.23
C GLY A 102 -1.19 22.74 -16.49
N PHE A 103 -1.78 21.55 -16.55
CA PHE A 103 -1.17 20.39 -15.91
C PHE A 103 -0.08 19.79 -16.80
N ARG A 104 1.18 20.05 -16.43
CA ARG A 104 2.36 19.48 -17.09
C ARG A 104 3.21 18.66 -16.13
N VAL A 105 3.86 17.63 -16.67
CA VAL A 105 4.74 16.71 -15.95
C VAL A 105 6.13 16.79 -16.54
N TYR A 106 7.12 17.09 -15.70
CA TYR A 106 8.52 17.02 -16.06
C TYR A 106 9.13 15.74 -15.52
N VAL A 107 9.92 15.06 -16.36
CA VAL A 107 10.67 13.86 -15.99
C VAL A 107 12.14 14.23 -15.92
N TYR A 108 12.79 13.96 -14.80
CA TYR A 108 14.23 14.19 -14.68
C TYR A 108 14.99 13.34 -15.71
N PRO A 109 16.09 13.84 -16.28
CA PRO A 109 16.93 13.05 -17.16
C PRO A 109 17.49 11.85 -16.39
N SER A 110 17.54 10.69 -17.04
CA SER A 110 18.19 9.51 -16.45
C SER A 110 19.69 9.74 -16.30
N GLU A 111 20.25 9.31 -15.17
CA GLU A 111 21.68 9.40 -14.91
C GLU A 111 22.49 8.49 -15.85
N LYS A 112 23.66 8.97 -16.27
CA LYS A 112 24.55 8.20 -17.15
C LYS A 112 25.02 6.94 -16.41
N GLY A 113 24.77 5.77 -17.02
CA GLY A 113 25.18 4.48 -16.47
C GLY A 113 24.14 3.80 -15.59
N GLU A 114 23.03 4.49 -15.24
CA GLU A 114 21.94 3.87 -14.49
C GLU A 114 21.11 2.96 -15.40
N ARG A 115 20.85 1.73 -14.94
CA ARG A 115 20.01 0.77 -15.66
C ARG A 115 18.60 0.78 -15.07
N LEU A 116 17.68 1.45 -15.74
CA LEU A 116 16.26 1.40 -15.38
C LEU A 116 15.68 0.01 -15.65
N SER A 117 14.80 -0.46 -14.76
CA SER A 117 13.99 -1.64 -15.03
C SER A 117 13.09 -1.40 -16.25
N GLU A 118 12.73 -2.47 -16.95
CA GLU A 118 11.82 -2.38 -18.08
C GLU A 118 10.48 -1.75 -17.68
N SER A 119 9.97 -2.11 -16.50
CA SER A 119 8.72 -1.56 -15.95
C SER A 119 8.82 -0.06 -15.71
N TYR A 120 9.90 0.43 -15.11
CA TYR A 120 10.05 1.87 -14.87
C TYR A 120 10.23 2.64 -16.17
N ARG A 121 11.01 2.09 -17.11
CA ARG A 121 11.12 2.64 -18.46
C ARG A 121 9.75 2.76 -19.13
N LYS A 122 8.89 1.74 -19.02
CA LYS A 122 7.51 1.81 -19.55
C LYS A 122 6.71 2.94 -18.92
N ILE A 123 6.80 3.16 -17.61
CA ILE A 123 6.16 4.28 -16.91
C ILE A 123 6.66 5.62 -17.47
N LEU A 124 7.97 5.83 -17.53
CA LEU A 124 8.55 7.08 -18.03
C LEU A 124 8.19 7.32 -19.50
N THR A 125 8.22 6.29 -20.35
CA THR A 125 7.79 6.38 -21.75
C THR A 125 6.31 6.75 -21.86
N SER A 126 5.43 6.13 -21.07
CA SER A 126 4.01 6.47 -21.07
C SER A 126 3.75 7.92 -20.66
N ILE A 127 4.55 8.48 -19.74
CA ILE A 127 4.48 9.89 -19.36
C ILE A 127 4.99 10.76 -20.52
N GLY A 128 6.15 10.44 -21.07
CA GLY A 128 6.81 11.19 -22.14
C GLY A 128 6.00 11.29 -23.44
N GLU A 129 5.24 10.24 -23.78
CA GLU A 129 4.35 10.23 -24.95
C GLU A 129 3.00 10.92 -24.69
N SER A 130 2.71 11.31 -23.44
CA SER A 130 1.44 11.92 -23.08
C SER A 130 1.42 13.43 -23.41
N ARG A 131 0.21 13.97 -23.60
CA ARG A 131 -0.03 15.42 -23.74
C ARG A 131 0.43 16.25 -22.53
N TYR A 132 0.65 15.61 -21.38
CA TYR A 132 1.05 16.27 -20.15
C TYR A 132 2.55 16.47 -20.05
N TYR A 133 3.36 15.75 -20.83
CA TYR A 133 4.81 15.89 -20.78
C TYR A 133 5.27 17.32 -21.13
N THR A 134 6.35 17.76 -20.48
CA THR A 134 7.11 18.96 -20.87
C THR A 134 8.60 18.73 -20.64
N THR A 135 9.42 19.32 -21.50
CA THR A 135 10.88 19.38 -21.35
C THR A 135 11.33 20.57 -20.49
N ASP A 136 10.45 21.55 -20.24
CA ASP A 136 10.75 22.72 -19.43
C ASP A 136 10.23 22.56 -17.99
N PRO A 137 11.11 22.43 -16.98
CA PRO A 137 10.69 22.27 -15.58
C PRO A 137 9.93 23.49 -15.03
N ARG A 138 10.06 24.68 -15.64
CA ARG A 138 9.34 25.90 -15.22
C ARG A 138 7.85 25.81 -15.54
N GLU A 139 7.50 25.04 -16.56
CA GLU A 139 6.11 24.78 -16.95
C GLU A 139 5.47 23.64 -16.15
N ALA A 140 6.27 22.85 -15.44
CA ALA A 140 5.81 21.65 -14.77
C ALA A 140 5.04 21.93 -13.47
N CYS A 141 3.89 21.27 -13.36
CA CYS A 141 3.09 21.12 -12.15
C CYS A 141 3.59 19.97 -11.29
N LEU A 142 3.97 18.84 -11.92
CA LEU A 142 4.42 17.62 -11.26
C LEU A 142 5.79 17.18 -11.79
N PHE A 143 6.59 16.58 -10.91
CA PHE A 143 7.92 16.08 -11.19
C PHE A 143 7.99 14.57 -10.97
N VAL A 144 8.64 13.86 -11.89
CA VAL A 144 8.87 12.41 -11.80
C VAL A 144 10.35 12.14 -11.95
N LEU A 145 10.90 11.34 -11.02
CA LEU A 145 12.34 11.07 -10.98
C LEU A 145 12.79 10.25 -12.18
N GLY A 146 14.01 10.49 -12.65
CA GLY A 146 14.65 9.74 -13.73
C GLY A 146 15.39 8.48 -13.26
N ILE A 147 15.26 8.16 -11.97
CA ILE A 147 15.89 7.05 -11.25
C ILE A 147 14.83 6.01 -10.86
N ASP A 148 15.18 4.73 -10.90
CA ASP A 148 14.23 3.66 -10.62
C ASP A 148 13.98 3.51 -9.11
N THR A 149 12.72 3.69 -8.71
CA THR A 149 12.27 3.55 -7.31
C THR A 149 11.28 2.40 -7.12
N LEU A 150 11.02 1.61 -8.17
CA LEU A 150 9.96 0.60 -8.17
C LEU A 150 10.24 -0.54 -7.19
N ASP A 151 11.50 -0.94 -7.08
CA ASP A 151 11.92 -2.09 -6.31
C ASP A 151 12.86 -1.69 -5.17
N ARG A 152 12.34 -1.81 -3.95
CA ARG A 152 13.08 -1.52 -2.71
C ARG A 152 13.46 -2.79 -1.95
N ASP A 153 13.33 -3.96 -2.57
CA ASP A 153 13.91 -5.18 -2.05
C ASP A 153 15.44 -5.18 -2.24
N GLN A 154 16.21 -5.18 -1.16
CA GLN A 154 17.68 -5.18 -1.19
C GLN A 154 18.27 -6.40 -1.91
N LEU A 155 17.51 -7.49 -2.03
CA LEU A 155 17.92 -8.70 -2.74
C LEU A 155 17.67 -8.62 -4.25
N SER A 156 16.93 -7.61 -4.71
CA SER A 156 16.61 -7.45 -6.12
C SER A 156 17.79 -6.90 -6.91
N GLY A 157 18.04 -7.46 -8.09
CA GLY A 157 18.97 -6.87 -9.05
C GLY A 157 18.52 -5.52 -9.63
N GLN A 158 17.30 -5.08 -9.30
CA GLN A 158 16.76 -3.76 -9.65
C GLN A 158 16.82 -2.77 -8.48
N PHE A 159 17.37 -3.19 -7.34
CA PHE A 159 17.55 -2.33 -6.18
C PHE A 159 18.58 -1.24 -6.48
N VAL A 160 18.16 0.01 -6.32
CA VAL A 160 19.04 1.16 -6.45
C VAL A 160 19.57 1.57 -5.06
N PRO A 161 20.89 1.48 -4.78
CA PRO A 161 21.45 1.91 -3.51
C PRO A 161 21.60 3.43 -3.44
N ASN A 162 21.75 3.96 -2.22
CA ASN A 162 22.06 5.38 -1.94
C ASN A 162 21.09 6.38 -2.61
N LEU A 163 19.81 6.01 -2.73
CA LEU A 163 18.78 6.87 -3.35
C LEU A 163 18.66 8.23 -2.65
N ASP A 164 18.76 8.26 -1.32
CA ASP A 164 18.58 9.48 -0.54
C ASP A 164 19.59 10.57 -0.94
N ASP A 165 20.88 10.21 -1.02
CA ASP A 165 21.95 11.13 -1.43
C ASP A 165 21.80 11.56 -2.89
N ARG A 166 21.42 10.64 -3.77
CA ARG A 166 21.22 10.91 -5.21
C ARG A 166 20.08 11.90 -5.44
N ILE A 167 18.93 11.67 -4.79
CA ILE A 167 17.75 12.52 -4.91
C ILE A 167 18.01 13.90 -4.30
N LYS A 168 18.71 13.98 -3.17
CA LYS A 168 19.14 15.27 -2.58
C LYS A 168 20.04 16.08 -3.51
N GLY A 169 20.78 15.41 -4.39
CA GLY A 169 21.58 16.06 -5.44
C GLY A 169 20.76 16.69 -6.57
N TYR A 170 19.45 16.39 -6.69
CA TYR A 170 18.61 16.97 -7.74
C TYR A 170 18.24 18.43 -7.41
N PRO A 171 18.60 19.41 -8.27
CA PRO A 171 18.39 20.83 -7.99
C PRO A 171 16.93 21.23 -7.75
N LEU A 172 16.00 20.45 -8.28
CA LEU A 172 14.56 20.74 -8.24
C LEU A 172 13.82 19.90 -7.19
N TRP A 173 14.50 19.05 -6.40
CA TRP A 173 13.86 18.10 -5.47
C TRP A 173 12.90 18.75 -4.47
N ASN A 174 13.27 19.93 -3.93
CA ASN A 174 12.40 20.75 -3.09
C ASN A 174 11.71 19.97 -1.94
N GLU A 175 12.50 19.18 -1.21
CA GLU A 175 11.99 18.28 -0.15
C GLU A 175 10.83 17.37 -0.62
N GLY A 176 10.78 16.98 -1.90
CA GLY A 176 9.73 16.15 -2.48
C GLY A 176 8.45 16.90 -2.87
N ARG A 177 8.32 18.21 -2.59
CA ARG A 177 7.11 18.96 -2.94
C ARG A 177 6.86 18.94 -4.45
N ASN A 178 5.63 18.60 -4.85
CA ASN A 178 5.21 18.37 -6.24
C ASN A 178 5.92 17.20 -6.96
N HIS A 179 6.56 16.29 -6.23
CA HIS A 179 7.15 15.07 -6.81
C HIS A 179 6.18 13.89 -6.68
N LEU A 180 6.26 12.98 -7.64
CA LEU A 180 5.57 11.69 -7.63
C LEU A 180 6.61 10.56 -7.69
N ILE A 181 6.56 9.69 -6.68
CA ILE A 181 7.40 8.50 -6.57
C ILE A 181 6.56 7.26 -6.82
N PHE A 182 7.10 6.32 -7.58
CA PHE A 182 6.46 5.03 -7.83
C PHE A 182 7.15 3.93 -7.05
N ASN A 183 6.37 3.09 -6.36
CA ASN A 183 6.88 1.88 -5.72
C ASN A 183 5.93 0.70 -5.99
N LEU A 184 6.48 -0.42 -6.48
CA LEU A 184 5.69 -1.63 -6.74
C LEU A 184 6.09 -2.78 -5.81
N TYR A 185 7.36 -2.84 -5.42
CA TYR A 185 7.91 -3.90 -4.60
C TYR A 185 8.56 -3.30 -3.36
N SER A 186 8.08 -3.72 -2.18
CA SER A 186 8.52 -3.24 -0.86
C SER A 186 9.27 -4.32 -0.07
N GLY A 187 9.95 -5.23 -0.78
CA GLY A 187 10.65 -6.36 -0.18
C GLY A 187 10.04 -7.72 -0.53
N THR A 188 10.80 -8.76 -0.21
CA THR A 188 10.38 -10.17 -0.29
C THR A 188 10.42 -10.77 1.10
N TRP A 189 9.51 -11.71 1.37
CA TRP A 189 9.50 -12.46 2.64
C TRP A 189 10.91 -13.01 2.98
N PRO A 190 11.37 -12.93 4.24
CA PRO A 190 10.67 -12.37 5.41
C PRO A 190 10.82 -10.85 5.57
N ASN A 191 11.58 -10.19 4.70
CA ASN A 191 12.01 -8.80 4.80
C ASN A 191 11.07 -7.83 4.06
N TYR A 192 9.75 -7.99 4.23
CA TYR A 192 8.83 -6.95 3.78
C TYR A 192 9.00 -5.72 4.67
N THR A 193 9.26 -4.56 4.06
CA THR A 193 9.39 -3.30 4.78
C THR A 193 8.57 -2.21 4.11
N GLU A 194 7.95 -1.38 4.92
CA GLU A 194 7.20 -0.22 4.44
C GLU A 194 8.11 0.97 4.19
N ASP A 195 9.28 0.95 4.82
CA ASP A 195 10.36 1.89 4.58
C ASP A 195 10.97 1.66 3.19
N LEU A 196 10.97 2.72 2.39
CA LEU A 196 11.58 2.71 1.07
C LEU A 196 13.12 2.78 1.14
N GLY A 197 13.70 3.02 2.31
CA GLY A 197 15.13 3.17 2.50
C GLY A 197 15.68 4.48 1.96
N PHE A 198 14.83 5.50 1.85
CA PHE A 198 15.19 6.90 1.56
C PHE A 198 14.07 7.85 1.95
N ASN A 199 14.38 9.13 2.15
CA ASN A 199 13.42 10.13 2.57
C ASN A 199 12.63 10.68 1.36
N ILE A 200 11.35 10.36 1.27
CA ILE A 200 10.45 10.85 0.22
C ILE A 200 9.98 12.30 0.46
N GLY A 201 10.13 12.80 1.68
CA GLY A 201 9.66 14.11 2.10
C GLY A 201 8.17 14.33 1.79
N GLN A 202 7.91 15.43 1.10
CA GLN A 202 6.60 15.90 0.70
C GLN A 202 6.14 15.33 -0.65
N ALA A 203 6.82 14.30 -1.18
CA ALA A 203 6.43 13.66 -2.43
C ALA A 203 5.16 12.84 -2.28
N ILE A 204 4.33 12.84 -3.32
CA ILE A 204 3.21 11.91 -3.47
C ILE A 204 3.77 10.52 -3.72
N LEU A 205 3.28 9.53 -3.00
CA LEU A 205 3.68 8.14 -3.18
C LEU A 205 2.58 7.37 -3.93
N ALA A 206 2.91 6.94 -5.15
CA ALA A 206 2.13 5.97 -5.90
C ALA A 206 2.66 4.56 -5.63
N LYS A 207 2.01 3.85 -4.70
CA LYS A 207 2.52 2.57 -4.17
C LYS A 207 1.54 1.42 -4.32
N ALA A 208 2.06 0.26 -4.73
CA ALA A 208 1.34 -1.00 -4.64
C ALA A 208 1.47 -1.58 -3.23
N SER A 209 0.40 -2.21 -2.75
CA SER A 209 0.36 -2.86 -1.42
C SER A 209 0.69 -1.92 -0.25
N ILE A 210 0.39 -0.62 -0.38
CA ILE A 210 0.56 0.33 0.74
C ILE A 210 -0.37 -0.03 1.90
N ASN A 211 0.18 -0.12 3.11
CA ASN A 211 -0.65 -0.33 4.29
C ASN A 211 -1.49 0.92 4.63
N THR A 212 -2.58 0.71 5.36
CA THR A 212 -3.52 1.78 5.73
C THR A 212 -2.96 2.76 6.76
N GLU A 213 -1.93 2.38 7.51
CA GLU A 213 -1.32 3.22 8.55
C GLU A 213 -0.40 4.29 7.95
N HIS A 214 0.25 3.98 6.83
CA HIS A 214 1.22 4.83 6.14
C HIS A 214 0.63 5.50 4.89
N PHE A 215 -0.51 5.01 4.38
CA PHE A 215 -1.23 5.65 3.29
C PHE A 215 -1.81 7.01 3.72
N ARG A 216 -1.44 8.09 3.03
CA ARG A 216 -1.98 9.45 3.29
C ARG A 216 -3.22 9.70 2.43
N PRO A 217 -4.45 9.63 2.99
CA PRO A 217 -5.66 9.68 2.17
C PRO A 217 -5.82 11.03 1.48
N GLY A 218 -6.12 10.99 0.18
CA GLY A 218 -6.26 12.17 -0.66
C GLY A 218 -4.93 12.81 -1.10
N PHE A 219 -3.79 12.26 -0.67
CA PHE A 219 -2.46 12.71 -1.07
C PHE A 219 -1.73 11.61 -1.84
N ASP A 220 -1.62 10.41 -1.27
CA ASP A 220 -1.00 9.25 -1.92
C ASP A 220 -1.95 8.53 -2.87
N VAL A 221 -1.38 7.72 -3.77
CA VAL A 221 -2.12 6.98 -4.79
C VAL A 221 -1.87 5.49 -4.62
N SER A 222 -2.93 4.74 -4.29
CA SER A 222 -2.86 3.28 -4.35
C SER A 222 -2.94 2.83 -5.81
N ILE A 223 -1.91 2.12 -6.27
CA ILE A 223 -1.83 1.57 -7.63
C ILE A 223 -1.79 0.05 -7.58
N PRO A 224 -2.30 -0.65 -8.62
CA PRO A 224 -2.16 -2.09 -8.68
C PRO A 224 -0.71 -2.51 -8.91
N LEU A 225 -0.35 -3.72 -8.47
CA LEU A 225 0.93 -4.32 -8.77
C LEU A 225 0.97 -4.77 -10.23
N PHE A 226 1.82 -4.14 -11.05
CA PHE A 226 2.00 -4.51 -12.45
C PHE A 226 3.11 -5.56 -12.59
N SER A 227 2.84 -6.63 -13.36
CA SER A 227 3.88 -7.59 -13.73
C SER A 227 4.89 -6.97 -14.69
N LYS A 228 6.10 -7.54 -14.78
CA LYS A 228 7.17 -7.02 -15.67
C LYS A 228 6.77 -7.13 -17.15
N GLU A 229 5.98 -8.14 -17.46
CA GLU A 229 5.46 -8.46 -18.78
C GLU A 229 4.27 -7.56 -19.17
N HIS A 230 3.77 -6.71 -18.27
CA HIS A 230 2.67 -5.81 -18.58
C HIS A 230 3.04 -4.95 -19.79
N PRO A 231 2.18 -4.92 -20.84
CA PRO A 231 2.51 -4.20 -22.06
C PRO A 231 2.50 -2.68 -21.81
N LEU A 232 3.32 -1.94 -22.58
CA LEU A 232 3.39 -0.48 -22.48
C LEU A 232 2.07 0.19 -22.87
N LYS A 233 1.45 -0.31 -23.93
CA LYS A 233 0.13 0.10 -24.41
C LYS A 233 -0.78 -1.12 -24.36
N GLY A 234 -2.03 -0.92 -23.95
CA GLY A 234 -3.04 -1.99 -24.00
C GLY A 234 -3.24 -2.50 -25.43
N GLY A 235 -3.85 -3.68 -25.55
CA GLY A 235 -4.27 -4.29 -26.81
C GLY A 235 -5.39 -3.50 -27.51
N GLU A 236 -6.41 -4.20 -28.01
CA GLU A 236 -7.54 -3.52 -28.66
C GLU A 236 -8.12 -2.40 -27.78
N ARG A 237 -8.55 -1.33 -28.44
CA ARG A 237 -9.12 -0.15 -27.78
C ARG A 237 -10.22 -0.64 -26.82
N GLY A 238 -10.02 -0.44 -25.53
CA GLY A 238 -11.03 -0.81 -24.55
C GLY A 238 -12.38 -0.15 -24.90
N TRP A 239 -13.49 -0.74 -24.47
CA TRP A 239 -14.86 -0.29 -24.79
C TRP A 239 -15.23 1.13 -24.29
N LEU A 240 -14.29 1.88 -23.73
CA LEU A 240 -14.45 3.27 -23.34
C LEU A 240 -14.33 4.17 -24.58
N VAL A 241 -15.43 4.24 -25.32
CA VAL A 241 -15.57 5.10 -26.51
C VAL A 241 -15.75 6.58 -26.14
N ARG A 242 -16.06 6.90 -24.88
CA ARG A 242 -16.25 8.27 -24.37
C ARG A 242 -15.49 8.50 -23.06
N ASN A 243 -15.03 9.74 -22.86
CA ASN A 243 -14.50 10.26 -21.59
C ASN A 243 -15.63 10.45 -20.55
N THR A 244 -16.46 9.44 -20.31
CA THR A 244 -17.35 9.43 -19.14
C THR A 244 -16.48 9.15 -17.91
N VAL A 245 -16.30 10.17 -17.09
CA VAL A 245 -15.65 10.07 -15.78
C VAL A 245 -16.72 10.28 -14.71
N PRO A 246 -16.99 9.28 -13.84
CA PRO A 246 -16.42 7.94 -13.84
C PRO A 246 -17.01 7.06 -14.98
N PRO A 247 -16.24 6.11 -15.52
CA PRO A 247 -16.76 5.16 -16.49
C PRO A 247 -17.91 4.33 -15.92
N ARG A 248 -18.95 4.04 -16.71
CA ARG A 248 -19.90 2.97 -16.36
C ARG A 248 -19.17 1.63 -16.45
N ARG A 249 -18.77 1.10 -15.30
CA ARG A 249 -18.10 -0.21 -15.19
C ARG A 249 -19.14 -1.28 -14.89
N LYS A 250 -19.10 -2.39 -15.64
CA LYS A 250 -19.91 -3.59 -15.34
C LYS A 250 -19.50 -4.20 -13.99
N TYR A 251 -18.20 -4.20 -13.72
CA TYR A 251 -17.63 -4.75 -12.50
C TYR A 251 -17.26 -3.62 -11.53
N LEU A 252 -17.77 -3.72 -10.31
CA LEU A 252 -17.43 -2.89 -9.17
C LEU A 252 -16.02 -3.24 -8.64
N LEU A 253 -15.73 -4.53 -8.51
CA LEU A 253 -14.47 -5.05 -7.98
C LEU A 253 -14.07 -6.33 -8.73
N MET A 254 -12.80 -6.41 -9.11
CA MET A 254 -12.23 -7.62 -9.73
C MET A 254 -10.89 -7.94 -9.09
N PHE A 255 -10.70 -9.22 -8.77
CA PHE A 255 -9.42 -9.78 -8.35
C PHE A 255 -9.13 -11.02 -9.17
N LYS A 256 -7.90 -11.12 -9.72
CA LYS A 256 -7.37 -12.35 -10.31
C LYS A 256 -6.02 -12.62 -9.68
N GLY A 257 -5.88 -13.70 -8.92
CA GLY A 257 -4.62 -13.99 -8.23
C GLY A 257 -4.51 -15.35 -7.56
N LYS A 258 -3.43 -15.53 -6.77
CA LYS A 258 -3.15 -16.78 -6.05
C LYS A 258 -3.84 -16.81 -4.69
N ARG A 259 -4.49 -17.93 -4.38
CA ARG A 259 -5.05 -18.26 -3.06
C ARG A 259 -4.12 -19.24 -2.36
N TYR A 260 -3.60 -18.85 -1.21
CA TYR A 260 -2.67 -19.69 -0.46
C TYR A 260 -3.49 -20.64 0.42
N LEU A 261 -3.26 -21.94 0.26
CA LEU A 261 -3.97 -22.97 1.03
C LEU A 261 -3.42 -23.07 2.45
N THR A 262 -2.17 -22.69 2.66
CA THR A 262 -1.46 -22.71 3.94
C THR A 262 -0.54 -21.49 4.06
N GLY A 263 -0.06 -21.24 5.28
CA GLY A 263 0.91 -20.18 5.57
C GLY A 263 0.28 -18.82 5.85
N ILE A 264 1.13 -17.82 6.11
CA ILE A 264 0.69 -16.48 6.52
C ILE A 264 -0.13 -15.83 5.39
N GLY A 265 -1.33 -15.37 5.73
CA GLY A 265 -2.26 -14.74 4.79
C GLY A 265 -3.18 -15.70 4.04
N SER A 266 -3.11 -17.02 4.29
CA SER A 266 -4.05 -18.00 3.72
C SER A 266 -5.50 -17.68 4.10
N ASP A 267 -5.76 -17.37 5.37
CA ASP A 267 -7.11 -17.16 5.89
C ASP A 267 -7.74 -15.91 5.30
N THR A 268 -6.99 -14.80 5.25
CA THR A 268 -7.45 -13.55 4.64
C THR A 268 -7.76 -13.74 3.15
N ARG A 269 -6.89 -14.43 2.39
CA ARG A 269 -7.13 -14.70 0.97
C ARG A 269 -8.28 -15.67 0.75
N ASN A 270 -8.45 -16.64 1.65
CA ASN A 270 -9.59 -17.53 1.65
C ASN A 270 -10.89 -16.77 1.90
N ALA A 271 -10.90 -15.76 2.76
CA ALA A 271 -12.10 -14.96 3.03
C ALA A 271 -12.59 -14.14 1.82
N LEU A 272 -11.70 -13.79 0.87
CA LEU A 272 -12.06 -13.00 -0.32
C LEU A 272 -13.10 -13.68 -1.23
N HIS A 273 -13.30 -15.00 -1.13
CA HIS A 273 -14.37 -15.65 -1.89
C HIS A 273 -15.77 -15.25 -1.41
N HIS A 274 -15.93 -14.88 -0.12
CA HIS A 274 -17.25 -14.55 0.44
C HIS A 274 -17.85 -13.25 -0.13
N ILE A 275 -17.01 -12.39 -0.69
CA ILE A 275 -17.47 -11.17 -1.36
C ILE A 275 -17.75 -11.40 -2.85
N HIS A 276 -17.40 -12.57 -3.40
CA HIS A 276 -17.69 -12.90 -4.80
C HIS A 276 -19.19 -13.11 -5.00
N ASN A 277 -19.78 -12.37 -5.93
CA ASN A 277 -21.22 -12.45 -6.22
C ASN A 277 -21.53 -12.86 -7.67
N GLY A 278 -20.51 -13.15 -8.48
CA GLY A 278 -20.65 -13.55 -9.89
C GLY A 278 -21.24 -12.48 -10.83
N LYS A 279 -21.50 -11.26 -10.35
CA LYS A 279 -22.17 -10.19 -11.10
C LYS A 279 -21.24 -9.00 -11.35
N ASP A 280 -20.94 -8.26 -10.29
CA ASP A 280 -20.11 -7.05 -10.32
C ASP A 280 -18.94 -7.10 -9.34
N ILE A 281 -18.90 -8.09 -8.43
CA ILE A 281 -17.74 -8.42 -7.60
C ILE A 281 -17.22 -9.80 -7.99
N VAL A 282 -16.10 -9.83 -8.72
CA VAL A 282 -15.51 -11.05 -9.29
C VAL A 282 -14.16 -11.34 -8.63
N SER A 283 -14.01 -12.55 -8.07
CA SER A 283 -12.75 -13.01 -7.49
C SER A 283 -12.37 -14.33 -8.16
N LEU A 284 -11.38 -14.28 -9.05
CA LEU A 284 -10.84 -15.44 -9.76
C LEU A 284 -9.54 -15.84 -9.07
N THR A 285 -9.53 -17.00 -8.41
CA THR A 285 -8.36 -17.44 -7.65
C THR A 285 -7.80 -18.76 -8.17
N THR A 286 -6.49 -18.92 -8.16
CA THR A 286 -5.85 -20.24 -8.32
C THR A 286 -5.22 -20.68 -7.01
N CYS A 287 -5.43 -21.93 -6.63
CA CYS A 287 -4.76 -22.57 -5.49
C CYS A 287 -3.39 -23.17 -5.85
N ARG A 288 -2.99 -23.11 -7.14
CA ARG A 288 -1.69 -23.62 -7.61
C ARG A 288 -0.56 -22.69 -7.15
N HIS A 289 -0.06 -22.91 -5.94
CA HIS A 289 0.99 -22.11 -5.34
C HIS A 289 1.96 -22.90 -4.46
N GLY A 290 3.25 -22.83 -4.78
CA GLY A 290 4.29 -23.60 -4.08
C GLY A 290 4.37 -25.04 -4.61
N LYS A 291 5.29 -25.83 -4.06
CA LYS A 291 5.50 -27.22 -4.47
C LYS A 291 4.47 -28.19 -3.86
N ASP A 292 3.90 -27.83 -2.72
CA ASP A 292 3.04 -28.71 -1.91
C ASP A 292 1.54 -28.35 -1.99
N TRP A 293 1.12 -27.52 -2.95
CA TRP A 293 -0.29 -27.10 -3.05
C TRP A 293 -1.25 -28.28 -3.20
N GLU A 294 -0.84 -29.33 -3.91
CA GLU A 294 -1.63 -30.56 -4.10
C GLU A 294 -1.91 -31.27 -2.77
N LYS A 295 -0.95 -31.26 -1.85
CA LYS A 295 -1.10 -31.89 -0.52
C LYS A 295 -2.10 -31.15 0.37
N HIS A 296 -2.29 -29.86 0.13
CA HIS A 296 -3.19 -29.00 0.90
C HIS A 296 -4.49 -28.68 0.16
N LYS A 297 -4.73 -29.35 -0.98
CA LYS A 297 -5.89 -29.13 -1.84
C LYS A 297 -7.19 -29.31 -1.06
N ASP A 298 -7.99 -28.24 -1.01
CA ASP A 298 -9.34 -28.27 -0.46
C ASP A 298 -10.40 -28.55 -1.53
N ALA A 299 -11.66 -28.70 -1.09
CA ALA A 299 -12.78 -29.01 -1.96
C ALA A 299 -13.10 -27.91 -3.00
N ARG A 300 -12.64 -26.67 -2.81
CA ARG A 300 -12.92 -25.55 -3.73
C ARG A 300 -11.86 -25.41 -4.83
N CYS A 301 -10.65 -25.88 -4.58
CA CYS A 301 -9.47 -25.68 -5.41
C CYS A 301 -9.66 -26.06 -6.90
N ASP A 302 -10.39 -27.14 -7.21
CA ASP A 302 -10.66 -27.50 -8.61
C ASP A 302 -11.56 -26.49 -9.32
N HIS A 303 -12.64 -26.06 -8.66
CA HIS A 303 -13.55 -25.05 -9.19
C HIS A 303 -12.85 -23.69 -9.35
N ASP A 304 -12.09 -23.28 -8.34
CA ASP A 304 -11.28 -22.06 -8.34
C ASP A 304 -10.33 -22.05 -9.57
N ASN A 305 -9.61 -23.14 -9.83
CA ASN A 305 -8.69 -23.22 -10.97
C ASN A 305 -9.40 -23.17 -12.33
N LEU A 306 -10.55 -23.83 -12.47
CA LEU A 306 -11.33 -23.81 -13.71
C LEU A 306 -11.82 -22.40 -14.04
N GLU A 307 -12.33 -21.66 -13.06
CA GLU A 307 -12.76 -20.26 -13.25
C GLU A 307 -11.56 -19.32 -13.45
N TYR A 308 -10.39 -19.62 -12.88
CA TYR A 308 -9.17 -18.83 -13.08
C TYR A 308 -8.60 -18.92 -14.51
N GLU A 309 -8.75 -20.07 -15.16
CA GLU A 309 -8.24 -20.31 -16.52
C GLU A 309 -9.15 -19.75 -17.62
N ARG A 310 -10.41 -19.42 -17.30
CA ARG A 310 -11.29 -18.61 -18.16
C ARG A 310 -10.77 -17.18 -18.35
#